data_AF-A0AAN9CWL4-F1
#
_entry.id   AF-A0AAN9CWL4-F1
#
_cell.length_a   1.000
_cell.length_b   1.000
_cell.length_c   1.000
_cell.angle_alpha   90.00
_cell.angle_beta   90.00
_cell.angle_gamma   90.00
#
_symmetry.space_group_name_H-M   'P 1'
#
loop_
_entity.id
_entity.type
_entity.pdbx_description
1 polymer ?
#
loop_
_entity_poly.entity_id
_entity_poly.type
_entity_poly.pdbx_seq_one_letter_code
_entity_poly.pdbx_strand_id
1 'polypeptide(L)'
;MVEEFSDVADFLLVYIDEAHPSDGWAAPPMEHFSFEVRKHRNLEERMFAARKLLEHFSLPPQCQWVADCMDNNANVAYGVSYERVCIVQKNKIAYLGGKGPFFYNLKDVLHWLEKSYGKR
;
A
#
# COMPACT_ATOMS: atom_id res chain seq x y z
N MET A 1 -2.92 -14.90 4.41
CA MET A 1 -3.47 -13.59 4.84
C MET A 1 -4.67 -13.13 4.01
N VAL A 2 -4.53 -12.59 2.78
CA VAL A 2 -5.70 -12.05 2.06
C VAL A 2 -6.77 -13.12 1.80
N GLU A 3 -6.41 -14.20 1.12
CA GLU A 3 -7.34 -15.29 0.81
C GLU A 3 -7.94 -15.91 2.08
N GLU A 4 -7.10 -16.11 3.07
CA GLU A 4 -7.38 -16.76 4.36
C GLU A 4 -8.37 -16.00 5.25
N PHE A 5 -8.36 -14.66 5.21
CA PHE A 5 -9.23 -13.81 6.05
C PHE A 5 -10.31 -13.07 5.23
N SER A 6 -10.46 -13.41 3.95
CA SER A 6 -11.39 -12.74 3.03
C SER A 6 -12.88 -12.88 3.40
N ASP A 7 -13.24 -13.82 4.27
CA ASP A 7 -14.60 -13.98 4.78
C ASP A 7 -14.94 -13.05 5.96
N VAL A 8 -13.92 -12.42 6.57
CA VAL A 8 -14.07 -11.55 7.75
C VAL A 8 -13.44 -10.17 7.63
N ALA A 9 -12.63 -9.93 6.60
CA ALA A 9 -11.98 -8.66 6.35
C ALA A 9 -11.88 -8.35 4.86
N ASP A 10 -12.11 -7.08 4.52
CA ASP A 10 -11.82 -6.54 3.19
C ASP A 10 -10.36 -6.08 3.12
N PHE A 11 -9.76 -6.20 1.94
CA PHE A 11 -8.38 -5.79 1.68
C PHE A 11 -8.33 -4.75 0.57
N LEU A 12 -7.61 -3.65 0.82
CA LEU A 12 -7.46 -2.53 -0.11
C LEU A 12 -6.00 -2.08 -0.17
N LEU A 13 -5.41 -2.12 -1.36
CA LEU A 13 -4.16 -1.44 -1.66
C LEU A 13 -4.43 -0.02 -2.18
N VAL A 14 -3.84 0.99 -1.54
CA VAL A 14 -3.90 2.37 -2.02
C VAL A 14 -2.55 2.73 -2.62
N TYR A 15 -2.50 2.91 -3.94
CA TYR A 15 -1.31 3.36 -4.66
C TYR A 15 -1.14 4.88 -4.48
N ILE A 16 -0.04 5.30 -3.87
CA ILE A 16 0.27 6.69 -3.54
C ILE A 16 1.37 7.25 -4.45
N ASP A 17 1.85 8.45 -4.15
CA ASP A 17 3.00 9.01 -4.85
C ASP A 17 4.28 8.17 -4.70
N GLU A 18 5.09 8.16 -5.76
CA GLU A 18 6.38 7.49 -5.78
C GLU A 18 7.28 8.02 -4.67
N ALA A 19 7.84 7.11 -3.87
CA ALA A 19 8.86 7.47 -2.89
C ALA A 19 10.15 7.97 -3.57
N HIS A 20 10.45 7.43 -4.75
CA HIS A 20 11.68 7.69 -5.51
C HIS A 20 11.36 7.89 -7.00
N PRO A 21 10.75 9.03 -7.38
CA PRO A 21 10.46 9.29 -8.79
C PRO A 21 11.75 9.45 -9.61
N SER A 22 11.75 8.95 -10.84
CA SER A 22 12.93 8.95 -11.73
C SER A 22 13.35 10.34 -12.20
N ASP A 23 12.45 11.32 -12.16
CA ASP A 23 12.71 12.75 -12.39
C ASP A 23 12.93 13.55 -11.08
N GLY A 24 13.12 12.84 -9.96
CA GLY A 24 13.47 13.40 -8.65
C GLY A 24 14.97 13.32 -8.31
N TRP A 25 15.29 13.46 -7.02
CA TRP A 25 16.65 13.23 -6.53
C TRP A 25 17.05 11.76 -6.71
N ALA A 26 18.28 11.52 -7.17
CA ALA A 26 18.77 10.18 -7.43
C ALA A 26 18.72 9.30 -6.17
N ALA A 27 17.87 8.28 -6.19
CA ALA A 27 17.90 7.20 -5.22
C ALA A 27 19.03 6.21 -5.59
N PRO A 28 19.60 5.48 -4.61
CA PRO A 28 20.52 4.40 -4.91
C PRO A 28 19.84 3.36 -5.81
N PRO A 29 20.54 2.79 -6.80
CA PRO A 29 19.98 1.73 -7.64
C PRO A 29 19.55 0.53 -6.77
N MET A 30 18.32 0.05 -6.96
CA MET A 30 17.86 -1.22 -6.38
C MET A 30 18.28 -2.39 -7.26
N GLU A 31 18.97 -3.38 -6.68
CA GLU A 31 19.68 -4.45 -7.42
C GLU A 31 18.77 -5.48 -8.12
N HIS A 32 17.45 -5.44 -7.92
CA HIS A 32 16.56 -6.52 -8.39
C HIS A 32 15.32 -6.07 -9.18
N PHE A 33 14.81 -4.85 -9.00
CA PHE A 33 13.70 -4.31 -9.79
C PHE A 33 13.81 -2.78 -9.88
N SER A 34 14.07 -2.25 -11.07
CA SER A 34 14.06 -0.81 -11.34
C SER A 34 12.76 -0.42 -12.04
N PHE A 35 11.73 -0.11 -11.25
CA PHE A 35 10.56 0.58 -11.79
C PHE A 35 10.92 2.07 -11.93
N GLU A 36 11.24 2.49 -13.15
CA GLU A 36 11.50 3.90 -13.44
C GLU A 36 10.18 4.64 -13.68
N VAL A 37 9.55 5.08 -12.59
CA VAL A 37 8.31 5.84 -12.63
C VAL A 37 8.62 7.32 -12.37
N ARG A 38 8.15 8.20 -13.25
CA ARG A 38 8.23 9.65 -13.03
C ARG A 38 7.20 10.10 -12.01
N LYS A 39 7.42 11.25 -11.38
CA LYS A 39 6.41 11.88 -10.53
C LYS A 39 5.12 12.10 -11.33
N HIS A 40 4.02 11.57 -10.82
CA HIS A 40 2.70 11.70 -11.44
C HIS A 40 2.25 13.15 -11.50
N ARG A 41 1.78 13.58 -12.68
CA ARG A 41 1.25 14.94 -12.92
C ARG A 41 -0.27 14.97 -12.93
N ASN A 42 -0.89 13.82 -13.10
CA ASN A 42 -2.33 13.63 -13.15
C ASN A 42 -2.69 12.19 -12.71
N LEU A 43 -3.98 11.95 -12.52
CA LEU A 43 -4.49 10.66 -12.04
C LEU A 43 -4.27 9.53 -13.06
N GLU A 44 -4.28 9.82 -14.35
CA GLU A 44 -4.05 8.81 -15.40
C GLU A 44 -2.64 8.23 -15.32
N GLU A 45 -1.63 9.09 -15.16
CA GLU A 45 -0.24 8.66 -14.94
C GLU A 45 -0.10 7.81 -13.68
N ARG A 46 -0.75 8.21 -12.57
CA ARG A 46 -0.73 7.44 -11.32
C ARG A 46 -1.40 6.08 -11.47
N MET A 47 -2.57 6.02 -12.11
CA MET A 47 -3.25 4.75 -12.39
C MET A 47 -2.44 3.86 -13.33
N PHE A 48 -1.76 4.44 -14.32
CA PHE A 48 -0.90 3.69 -15.24
C PHE A 48 0.28 3.05 -14.49
N ALA A 49 0.97 3.80 -13.64
CA ALA A 49 2.04 3.29 -12.79
C ALA A 49 1.54 2.17 -11.85
N ALA A 50 0.40 2.39 -11.19
CA ALA A 50 -0.24 1.39 -10.34
C ALA A 50 -0.53 0.09 -11.09
N ARG A 51 -1.12 0.16 -12.29
CA ARG A 51 -1.39 -1.02 -13.11
C ARG A 51 -0.10 -1.76 -13.50
N LYS A 52 0.95 -1.03 -13.87
CA LYS A 52 2.25 -1.61 -14.21
C LYS A 52 2.87 -2.36 -13.05
N LEU A 53 2.78 -1.82 -11.83
CA LEU A 53 3.22 -2.50 -10.62
C LEU A 53 2.41 -3.80 -10.40
N LEU A 54 1.09 -3.73 -10.57
CA LEU A 54 0.18 -4.86 -10.33
C LEU A 54 0.30 -5.98 -11.36
N GLU A 55 0.61 -5.65 -12.62
CA GLU A 55 0.97 -6.64 -13.63
C GLU A 55 2.20 -7.48 -13.21
N HIS A 56 3.11 -6.88 -12.45
CA HIS A 56 4.33 -7.54 -12.01
C HIS A 56 4.15 -8.36 -10.72
N PHE A 57 3.40 -7.84 -9.75
CA PHE A 57 3.29 -8.44 -8.41
C PHE A 57 2.00 -9.20 -8.12
N SER A 58 1.00 -9.14 -9.02
CA SER A 58 -0.29 -9.87 -8.94
C SER A 58 -0.95 -9.84 -7.55
N LEU A 59 -1.98 -9.00 -7.39
CA LEU A 59 -2.79 -9.03 -6.17
C LEU A 59 -3.74 -10.25 -6.16
N PRO A 60 -4.00 -10.84 -4.98
CA PRO A 60 -5.08 -11.81 -4.83
C PRO A 60 -6.42 -11.20 -5.27
N PRO A 61 -7.34 -11.97 -5.90
CA PRO A 61 -8.60 -11.45 -6.42
C PRO A 61 -9.48 -10.73 -5.37
N GLN A 62 -9.34 -11.10 -4.10
CA GLN A 62 -10.07 -10.52 -2.97
C GLN A 62 -9.48 -9.17 -2.51
N CYS A 63 -8.27 -8.81 -2.95
CA CYS A 63 -7.65 -7.53 -2.66
C CYS A 63 -7.97 -6.52 -3.75
N GLN A 64 -8.76 -5.50 -3.41
CA GLN A 64 -9.01 -4.39 -4.31
C GLN A 64 -7.82 -3.43 -4.29
N TRP A 65 -7.68 -2.63 -5.34
CA TRP A 65 -6.71 -1.56 -5.37
C TRP A 65 -7.33 -0.28 -5.92
N VAL A 66 -6.83 0.85 -5.43
CA VAL A 66 -7.20 2.19 -5.88
C VAL A 66 -5.95 3.04 -5.97
N ALA A 67 -5.99 4.12 -6.74
CA ALA A 67 -4.99 5.17 -6.67
C ALA A 67 -5.48 6.28 -5.72
N ASP A 68 -4.58 6.82 -4.91
CA ASP A 68 -4.85 8.02 -4.11
C ASP A 68 -5.18 9.20 -5.03
N CYS A 69 -5.94 10.17 -4.51
CA CYS A 69 -6.23 11.40 -5.23
C CYS A 69 -4.96 12.24 -5.43
N MET A 70 -4.91 13.07 -6.48
CA MET A 70 -3.71 13.87 -6.78
C MET A 70 -3.37 14.92 -5.72
N ASP A 71 -4.30 15.22 -4.80
CA ASP A 71 -4.06 16.03 -3.59
C ASP A 71 -3.45 15.21 -2.43
N ASN A 72 -3.18 13.92 -2.65
CA ASN A 72 -2.58 12.98 -1.70
C ASN A 72 -3.39 12.84 -0.39
N ASN A 73 -4.72 12.90 -0.48
CA ASN A 73 -5.58 12.93 0.70
C ASN A 73 -5.44 11.69 1.60
N ALA A 74 -5.30 10.48 1.05
CA ALA A 74 -5.15 9.28 1.85
C ALA A 74 -3.74 9.21 2.44
N ASN A 75 -2.72 9.55 1.65
CA ASN A 75 -1.35 9.65 2.14
C ASN A 75 -1.25 10.60 3.35
N VAL A 76 -1.86 11.78 3.27
CA VAL A 76 -1.90 12.77 4.35
C VAL A 76 -2.72 12.27 5.54
N ALA A 77 -3.94 11.79 5.31
CA ALA A 77 -4.84 11.36 6.38
C ALA A 77 -4.29 10.19 7.20
N TYR A 78 -3.57 9.27 6.55
CA TYR A 78 -2.95 8.12 7.20
C TYR A 78 -1.47 8.36 7.56
N GLY A 79 -0.91 9.54 7.27
CA GLY A 79 0.46 9.94 7.60
C GLY A 79 1.51 8.99 6.99
N VAL A 80 1.41 8.72 5.69
CA VAL A 80 2.27 7.79 4.96
C VAL A 80 3.54 8.51 4.50
N SER A 81 4.72 8.00 4.85
CA SER A 81 6.00 8.60 4.44
C SER A 81 6.67 7.90 3.27
N TYR A 82 6.30 6.64 3.00
CA TYR A 82 6.85 5.74 1.97
C TYR A 82 5.81 4.68 1.65
N GLU A 83 5.49 3.90 2.68
CA GLU A 83 4.45 2.88 2.70
C GLU A 83 3.88 2.82 4.11
N ARG A 84 2.66 2.29 4.24
CA ARG A 84 2.02 2.09 5.52
C ARG A 84 0.93 1.05 5.40
N VAL A 85 0.71 0.30 6.47
CA VAL A 85 -0.44 -0.58 6.62
C VAL A 85 -1.31 -0.10 7.78
N CYS A 86 -2.62 -0.21 7.61
CA CYS A 86 -3.62 0.23 8.57
C CYS A 86 -4.77 -0.78 8.59
N ILE A 87 -5.38 -0.97 9.75
CA ILE A 87 -6.64 -1.70 9.91
C ILE A 87 -7.68 -0.71 10.40
N VAL A 88 -8.75 -0.56 9.64
CA VAL A 88 -9.92 0.24 10.01
C VAL A 88 -11.05 -0.69 10.36
N GLN A 89 -11.60 -0.56 11.56
CA GLN A 89 -12.73 -1.34 12.03
C GLN A 89 -13.73 -0.42 12.72
N LYS A 90 -15.01 -0.49 12.32
CA LYS A 90 -16.09 0.37 12.88
C LYS A 90 -15.73 1.86 12.84
N ASN A 91 -15.22 2.32 11.68
CA ASN A 91 -14.77 3.70 11.43
C ASN A 91 -13.70 4.22 12.41
N LYS A 92 -12.91 3.31 12.99
CA LYS A 92 -11.77 3.65 13.86
C LYS A 92 -10.53 2.91 13.41
N ILE A 93 -9.37 3.53 13.60
CA ILE A 93 -8.07 2.89 13.40
C ILE A 93 -7.88 1.86 14.53
N ALA A 94 -7.93 0.58 14.18
CA ALA A 94 -7.69 -0.52 15.10
C ALA A 94 -6.22 -0.93 15.16
N TYR A 95 -5.48 -0.67 14.07
CA TYR A 95 -4.04 -0.82 13.98
C TYR A 95 -3.49 0.19 12.97
N LEU A 96 -2.37 0.83 13.30
CA LEU A 96 -1.65 1.71 12.40
C LEU A 96 -0.18 1.36 12.46
N GLY A 97 0.36 0.87 11.35
CA GLY A 97 1.77 0.55 11.25
C GLY A 97 2.65 1.77 11.50
N GLY A 98 3.91 1.52 11.88
CA GLY A 98 4.91 2.58 11.96
C GLY A 98 5.18 3.21 10.59
N LYS A 99 5.96 4.28 10.57
CA LYS A 99 6.29 4.97 9.31
C LYS A 99 7.28 4.12 8.48
N GLY A 100 6.96 3.89 7.21
CA GLY A 100 7.93 3.31 6.28
C GLY A 100 9.20 4.17 6.11
N PRO A 101 10.27 3.60 5.52
CA PRO A 101 10.36 2.22 5.03
C PRO A 101 10.72 1.20 6.13
N PHE A 102 10.93 1.64 7.38
CA PHE A 102 11.53 0.78 8.42
C PHE A 102 10.52 -0.06 9.22
N PHE A 103 9.26 0.34 9.26
CA PHE A 103 8.25 -0.24 10.16
C PHE A 103 7.04 -0.83 9.43
N TYR A 104 7.18 -1.11 8.13
CA TYR A 104 6.19 -1.89 7.40
C TYR A 104 6.30 -3.36 7.80
N ASN A 105 5.30 -3.85 8.53
CA ASN A 105 5.32 -5.21 9.07
C ASN A 105 3.94 -5.86 8.93
N LEU A 106 3.83 -6.80 7.98
CA LEU A 106 2.61 -7.58 7.78
C LEU A 106 2.40 -8.65 8.87
N LYS A 107 3.42 -9.00 9.66
CA LYS A 107 3.25 -9.95 10.77
C LYS A 107 2.36 -9.38 11.86
N ASP A 108 2.44 -8.08 12.12
CA ASP A 108 1.60 -7.42 13.12
C ASP A 108 0.13 -7.38 12.68
N VAL A 109 -0.10 -7.19 11.38
CA VAL A 109 -1.44 -7.26 10.76
C VAL A 109 -2.01 -8.67 10.86
N LEU A 110 -1.21 -9.67 10.49
CA LEU A 110 -1.60 -11.08 10.62
C LEU A 110 -1.92 -11.43 12.08
N HIS A 111 -1.06 -11.04 13.03
CA HIS A 111 -1.30 -11.26 14.45
C HIS A 111 -2.59 -10.60 14.93
N TRP A 112 -2.87 -9.37 14.49
CA TRP A 112 -4.12 -8.68 14.80
C TRP A 112 -5.35 -9.43 14.25
N LEU A 113 -5.27 -9.93 13.02
CA LEU A 113 -6.34 -10.71 12.38
C LEU A 113 -6.58 -12.04 13.11
N GLU A 114 -5.51 -12.81 13.38
CA GLU A 114 -5.59 -14.07 14.12
C GLU A 114 -6.17 -13.88 15.53
N LYS A 115 -5.77 -12.82 16.23
CA LYS A 115 -6.29 -12.49 17.56
C LYS A 115 -7.77 -12.11 17.53
N SER A 116 -8.23 -11.48 16.45
CA SER A 116 -9.60 -10.96 16.34
C SER A 116 -10.59 -11.99 15.80
N TYR A 117 -10.14 -12.87 14.90
CA TYR A 117 -11.00 -13.78 14.14
C TYR A 117 -10.57 -15.25 14.21
N GLY A 118 -9.58 -15.58 15.04
CA GLY A 118 -8.99 -16.91 15.14
C GLY A 118 -7.93 -17.17 14.07
N LYS A 119 -7.10 -18.17 14.33
CA LYS A 119 -6.22 -18.75 13.30
C LYS A 119 -7.07 -19.51 12.30
N ARG A 120 -6.76 -19.38 11.02
CA ARG A 120 -7.50 -19.98 9.92
C ARG A 120 -6.62 -20.95 9.14
#